data_AF-A0AAF0T471-F1
#
_entry.id   AF-A0AAF0T471-F1
#
_cell.length_a   1.000
_cell.length_b   1.000
_cell.length_c   1.000
_cell.angle_alpha   90.00
_cell.angle_beta   90.00
_cell.angle_gamma   90.00
#
_symmetry.space_group_name_H-M   'P 1'
#
loop_
_entity.id
_entity.type
_entity.pdbx_description
1 polymer ?
#
loop_
_entity_poly.entity_id
_entity_poly.type
_entity_poly.pdbx_seq_one_letter_code
_entity_poly.pdbx_strand_id
1 'polypeptide(L)'
;MACFTWLVAREAVLTQDNLMKRRRQLCSRCFFCEIETETTNHLFLHCRVTEKLWQVFLNLRGISWSMPRHTLDFLACWNREGNISGHKERWKIVPTCIWWTIGRKGTRDASKTRASLSRV
;
A
#
# COMPACT_ATOMS: atom_id res chain seq x y z
N MET A 1 -19.28 1.05 -37.67
CA MET A 1 -19.37 1.86 -36.44
C MET A 1 -18.41 1.35 -35.34
N ALA A 2 -17.13 1.12 -35.65
CA ALA A 2 -16.15 0.58 -34.69
C ALA A 2 -15.04 1.58 -34.31
N CYS A 3 -14.84 2.62 -35.11
CA CYS A 3 -13.81 3.65 -34.85
C CYS A 3 -14.15 4.53 -33.64
N PHE A 4 -15.43 4.82 -33.41
CA PHE A 4 -15.85 5.64 -32.27
C PHE A 4 -15.62 4.95 -30.93
N THR A 5 -15.83 3.64 -30.83
CA THR A 5 -15.60 2.91 -29.58
C THR A 5 -14.12 2.90 -29.19
N TRP A 6 -13.21 2.78 -30.15
CA TRP A 6 -11.76 2.86 -29.90
C TRP A 6 -11.29 4.28 -29.58
N LEU A 7 -11.84 5.30 -30.25
CA LEU A 7 -11.56 6.70 -29.93
C LEU A 7 -12.07 7.06 -28.53
N VAL A 8 -13.29 6.67 -28.18
CA VAL A 8 -13.86 6.86 -26.84
C VAL A 8 -13.09 6.06 -25.80
N ALA A 9 -12.65 4.84 -26.11
CA ALA A 9 -11.79 4.07 -25.21
C ALA A 9 -10.42 4.72 -25.02
N ARG A 10 -9.79 5.26 -26.09
CA ARG A 10 -8.52 5.99 -25.98
C ARG A 10 -8.68 7.31 -25.24
N GLU A 11 -9.75 8.07 -25.47
CA GLU A 11 -10.03 9.30 -24.73
C GLU A 11 -10.40 9.02 -23.27
N ALA A 12 -11.13 7.94 -22.98
CA ALA A 12 -11.46 7.48 -21.63
C ALA A 12 -10.23 6.96 -20.88
N VAL A 13 -9.36 6.19 -21.55
CA VAL A 13 -8.08 5.72 -20.99
C VAL A 13 -7.14 6.90 -20.81
N LEU A 14 -7.05 7.83 -21.77
CA LEU A 14 -6.24 9.04 -21.63
C LEU A 14 -6.76 9.97 -20.55
N THR A 15 -8.07 10.13 -20.37
CA THR A 15 -8.63 10.91 -19.26
C THR A 15 -8.44 10.19 -17.93
N GLN A 16 -8.58 8.87 -17.87
CA GLN A 16 -8.31 8.10 -16.64
C GLN A 16 -6.83 8.11 -16.28
N ASP A 17 -5.92 7.93 -17.24
CA ASP A 17 -4.47 8.03 -17.05
C ASP A 17 -4.03 9.47 -16.76
N ASN A 18 -4.64 10.50 -17.38
CA ASN A 18 -4.37 11.89 -17.05
C ASN A 18 -4.95 12.30 -15.69
N LEU A 19 -6.10 11.75 -15.29
CA LEU A 19 -6.66 11.93 -13.94
C LEU A 19 -5.84 11.18 -12.89
N MET A 20 -5.32 10.00 -13.23
CA MET A 20 -4.38 9.25 -12.38
C MET A 20 -3.02 9.94 -12.29
N LYS A 21 -2.50 10.51 -13.39
CA LYS A 21 -1.29 11.36 -13.38
C LYS A 21 -1.52 12.62 -12.57
N ARG A 22 -2.63 13.34 -12.77
CA ARG A 22 -2.98 14.54 -11.98
C ARG A 22 -3.23 14.23 -10.50
N ARG A 23 -3.83 13.08 -10.15
CA ARG A 23 -3.95 12.61 -8.76
C ARG A 23 -2.62 12.15 -8.17
N ARG A 24 -1.76 11.46 -8.94
CA ARG A 24 -0.36 11.17 -8.52
C ARG A 24 0.43 12.44 -8.27
N GLN A 25 0.14 13.49 -9.02
CA GLN A 25 0.76 14.81 -8.86
C GLN A 25 0.16 15.61 -7.69
N LEU A 26 -1.01 15.21 -7.17
CA LEU A 26 -1.66 15.81 -5.99
C LEU A 26 -1.36 15.03 -4.69
N CYS A 27 -1.14 13.72 -4.77
CA CYS A 27 -0.78 12.85 -3.64
C CYS A 27 0.74 12.65 -3.57
N SER A 28 1.50 13.72 -3.34
CA SER A 28 2.88 13.54 -2.92
C SER A 28 2.94 12.96 -1.51
N ARG A 29 1.90 13.11 -0.68
CA ARG A 29 1.89 12.70 0.74
C ARG A 29 1.22 11.33 0.95
N CYS A 30 1.75 10.57 1.90
CA CYS A 30 1.31 9.22 2.27
C CYS A 30 -0.14 9.18 2.74
N PHE A 31 -0.94 8.29 2.15
CA PHE A 31 -2.35 8.10 2.45
C PHE A 31 -2.71 7.91 3.94
N PHE A 32 -1.82 7.33 4.75
CA PHE A 32 -2.12 7.04 6.16
C PHE A 32 -1.68 8.12 7.13
N CYS A 33 -0.53 8.74 6.90
CA CYS A 33 0.02 9.74 7.81
C CYS A 33 -0.16 11.17 7.29
N GLU A 34 -0.39 11.34 5.99
CA GLU A 34 -0.55 12.63 5.28
C GLU A 34 0.60 13.63 5.54
N ILE A 35 1.75 13.16 6.02
CA ILE A 35 2.89 13.98 6.44
C ILE A 35 4.06 13.82 5.46
N GLU A 36 4.51 12.59 5.27
CA GLU A 36 5.68 12.28 4.45
C GLU A 36 5.32 11.88 3.04
N THR A 37 6.30 11.91 2.13
CA THR A 37 6.09 11.54 0.74
C THR A 37 5.64 10.08 0.62
N GLU A 38 4.60 9.81 -0.17
CA GLU A 38 4.12 8.46 -0.41
C GLU A 38 5.13 7.67 -1.26
N THR A 39 5.94 6.87 -0.60
CA THR A 39 6.78 5.85 -1.24
C THR A 39 6.32 4.47 -0.78
N THR A 40 6.55 3.43 -1.55
CA THR A 40 6.22 2.05 -1.15
C THR A 40 6.89 1.67 0.17
N ASN A 41 8.16 2.06 0.36
CA ASN A 41 8.90 1.83 1.59
C ASN A 41 8.26 2.59 2.77
N HIS A 42 7.90 3.86 2.58
CA HIS A 42 7.21 4.62 3.61
C HIS A 42 5.83 4.00 3.92
N LEU A 43 4.98 3.77 2.92
CA LEU A 43 3.64 3.24 3.11
C LEU A 43 3.60 1.91 3.88
N PHE A 44 4.52 0.99 3.56
CA PHE A 44 4.49 -0.39 4.07
C PHE A 44 5.39 -0.66 5.27
N LEU A 45 6.35 0.23 5.58
CA LEU A 45 7.30 0.04 6.68
C LEU A 45 7.35 1.25 7.62
N HIS A 46 7.62 2.45 7.07
CA HIS A 46 8.00 3.62 7.87
C HIS A 46 6.85 4.58 8.19
N CYS A 47 5.68 4.36 7.62
CA CYS A 47 4.52 5.16 7.92
C CYS A 47 4.15 4.92 9.37
N ARG A 48 3.97 5.99 10.15
CA ARG A 48 3.64 5.94 11.58
C ARG A 48 2.47 5.00 11.91
N VAL A 49 1.49 4.87 11.03
CA VAL A 49 0.36 3.95 11.22
C VAL A 49 0.81 2.50 11.02
N THR A 50 1.55 2.23 9.95
CA THR A 50 2.08 0.91 9.61
C THR A 50 3.13 0.44 10.62
N GLU A 51 4.01 1.33 11.05
CA GLU A 51 5.01 1.06 12.09
C GLU A 51 4.34 0.62 13.40
N LYS A 52 3.27 1.32 13.82
CA LYS A 52 2.48 0.90 15.00
C LYS A 52 1.86 -0.48 14.82
N LEU A 53 1.34 -0.80 13.64
CA LEU A 53 0.78 -2.13 13.36
C LEU A 53 1.86 -3.22 13.48
N TRP A 54 3.05 -2.97 12.94
CA TRP A 54 4.20 -3.85 13.09
C TRP A 54 4.61 -4.01 14.55
N GLN A 55 4.75 -2.91 15.30
CA GLN A 55 5.10 -2.93 16.72
C GLN A 55 4.10 -3.73 17.55
N VAL A 56 2.79 -3.56 17.32
CA VAL A 56 1.76 -4.37 18.00
C VAL A 56 1.94 -5.85 17.68
N PHE A 57 2.12 -6.21 16.41
CA PHE A 57 2.33 -7.61 16.03
C PHE A 57 3.60 -8.20 16.67
N LEU A 58 4.70 -7.48 16.63
CA LEU A 58 6.00 -7.89 17.16
C LEU A 58 5.95 -8.05 18.67
N ASN A 59 5.35 -7.10 19.39
CA ASN A 59 5.17 -7.15 20.84
C ASN A 59 4.28 -8.32 21.25
N LEU A 60 3.18 -8.57 20.53
CA LEU A 60 2.30 -9.73 20.76
C LEU A 60 3.03 -11.07 20.55
N ARG A 61 4.08 -11.08 19.72
CA ARG A 61 4.90 -12.27 19.48
C ARG A 61 6.20 -12.30 20.28
N GLY A 62 6.52 -11.25 21.04
CA GLY A 62 7.76 -11.13 21.80
C GLY A 62 9.02 -11.08 20.91
N ILE A 63 8.91 -10.59 19.68
CA ILE A 63 10.04 -10.56 18.73
C ILE A 63 10.72 -9.20 18.79
N SER A 64 12.02 -9.18 19.09
CA SER A 64 12.86 -7.99 18.93
C SER A 64 13.20 -7.81 17.45
N TRP A 65 12.55 -6.85 16.78
CA TRP A 65 12.75 -6.61 15.35
C TRP A 65 13.19 -5.18 15.06
N SER A 66 14.21 -5.06 14.21
CA SER A 66 14.70 -3.77 13.71
C SER A 66 14.22 -3.57 12.28
N MET A 67 13.46 -2.49 12.03
CA MET A 67 12.85 -2.25 10.72
C MET A 67 13.92 -1.89 9.67
N PRO A 68 14.05 -2.65 8.57
CA PRO A 68 14.97 -2.32 7.47
C PRO A 68 14.51 -1.11 6.66
N ARG A 69 15.43 -0.50 5.91
CA ARG A 69 15.11 0.68 5.09
C ARG A 69 14.21 0.36 3.90
N HIS A 70 14.40 -0.79 3.25
CA HIS A 70 13.67 -1.17 2.05
C HIS A 70 12.76 -2.38 2.28
N THR A 71 11.63 -2.43 1.58
CA THR A 71 10.66 -3.54 1.63
C THR A 71 11.25 -4.88 1.19
N LEU A 72 12.21 -4.87 0.25
CA LEU A 72 12.92 -6.07 -0.19
C LEU A 72 13.80 -6.64 0.93
N ASP A 73 14.56 -5.79 1.62
CA ASP A 73 15.40 -6.19 2.75
C ASP A 73 14.54 -6.72 3.90
N PHE A 74 13.42 -6.05 4.17
CA PHE A 74 12.42 -6.52 5.12
C PHE A 74 11.96 -7.94 4.80
N LEU A 75 11.56 -8.23 3.55
CA LEU A 75 11.14 -9.58 3.16
C LEU A 75 12.26 -10.61 3.26
N ALA A 76 13.49 -10.24 2.91
CA ALA A 76 14.63 -11.13 2.99
C ALA A 76 14.93 -11.51 4.45
N CYS A 77 15.01 -10.53 5.35
CA CYS A 77 15.18 -10.75 6.78
C CYS A 77 14.00 -11.56 7.35
N TRP A 78 12.77 -11.21 6.97
CA TRP A 78 11.55 -11.83 7.51
C TRP A 78 11.44 -13.30 7.12
N ASN A 79 11.76 -13.63 5.87
CA ASN A 79 11.80 -15.02 5.41
C ASN A 79 12.93 -15.82 6.07
N ARG A 80 14.09 -15.19 6.33
CA ARG A 80 15.18 -15.84 7.06
C ARG A 80 14.72 -16.22 8.48
N GLU A 81 14.13 -15.28 9.20
CA GLU A 81 13.63 -15.52 10.56
C GLU A 81 12.53 -16.59 10.57
N GLY A 82 11.59 -16.51 9.61
CA GLY A 82 10.55 -17.51 9.43
C GLY A 82 11.07 -18.92 9.15
N ASN A 83 12.18 -19.04 8.40
CA ASN A 83 12.83 -20.33 8.14
C ASN A 83 13.49 -20.91 9.40
N ILE A 84 14.07 -20.07 10.26
CA ILE A 84 14.72 -20.50 11.51
C ILE A 84 13.66 -20.92 12.55
N SER A 85 12.54 -20.21 12.60
CA SER A 85 11.48 -20.43 13.61
C SER A 85 10.67 -21.73 13.46
N GLY A 86 10.90 -22.54 12.42
CA GLY A 86 10.13 -23.76 12.12
C GLY A 86 8.67 -23.53 11.67
N HIS A 87 8.17 -22.29 11.72
CA HIS A 87 6.78 -21.92 11.39
C HIS A 87 6.65 -21.10 10.10
N LYS A 88 7.44 -21.45 9.08
CA LYS A 88 7.59 -20.72 7.80
C LYS A 88 6.28 -20.16 7.20
N GLU A 89 5.22 -20.96 7.16
CA GLU A 89 3.96 -20.53 6.55
C GLU A 89 3.23 -19.45 7.36
N ARG A 90 3.28 -19.52 8.70
CA ARG A 90 2.69 -18.47 9.55
C ARG A 90 3.40 -17.14 9.37
N TRP A 91 4.72 -17.17 9.19
CA TRP A 91 5.51 -15.96 8.96
C TRP A 91 5.19 -15.32 7.62
N LYS A 92 5.05 -16.07 6.53
CA LYS A 92 4.69 -15.52 5.21
C LYS A 92 3.32 -14.83 5.17
N ILE A 93 2.37 -15.32 5.97
CA ILE A 93 1.02 -14.75 6.03
C ILE A 93 1.03 -13.33 6.60
N VAL A 94 1.92 -13.03 7.55
CA VAL A 94 1.88 -11.77 8.30
C VAL A 94 2.13 -10.52 7.43
N PRO A 95 3.23 -10.39 6.67
CA PRO A 95 3.42 -9.26 5.76
C PRO A 95 2.30 -9.17 4.73
N THR A 96 1.85 -10.32 4.23
CA THR A 96 0.77 -10.40 3.24
C THR A 96 -0.53 -9.84 3.80
N CYS A 97 -0.92 -10.20 5.02
CA CYS A 97 -2.11 -9.68 5.69
C CYS A 97 -2.00 -8.19 5.97
N ILE A 98 -0.88 -7.73 6.53
CA ILE A 98 -0.68 -6.31 6.87
C ILE A 98 -0.72 -5.46 5.59
N TRP A 99 0.04 -5.83 4.57
CA TRP A 99 0.05 -5.10 3.30
C TRP A 99 -1.28 -5.16 2.57
N TRP A 100 -1.99 -6.30 2.62
CA TRP A 100 -3.32 -6.39 2.05
C TRP A 100 -4.30 -5.46 2.75
N THR A 101 -4.27 -5.35 4.07
CA THR A 101 -5.14 -4.40 4.81
C THR A 101 -4.82 -2.94 4.45
N ILE A 102 -3.54 -2.62 4.28
CA ILE A 102 -3.06 -1.29 3.88
C ILE A 102 -3.49 -0.96 2.44
N GLY A 103 -3.22 -1.86 1.48
CA GLY A 103 -3.57 -1.70 0.07
C GLY A 103 -5.08 -1.68 -0.19
N ARG A 104 -5.88 -2.42 0.59
CA ARG A 104 -7.35 -2.33 0.50
C ARG A 104 -7.88 -1.00 1.00
N LYS A 105 -7.24 -0.37 1.97
CA LYS A 105 -7.74 0.90 2.52
C LYS A 105 -7.52 2.05 1.53
N GLY A 106 -6.37 2.08 0.85
CA GLY A 106 -6.12 3.02 -0.26
C GLY A 106 -7.11 2.88 -1.43
N THR A 107 -7.53 1.65 -1.77
CA THR A 107 -8.51 1.42 -2.85
C THR A 107 -9.96 1.67 -2.45
N ARG A 108 -10.32 1.44 -1.18
CA ARG A 108 -11.67 1.70 -0.63
C ARG A 108 -11.95 3.20 -0.42
N ASP A 109 -10.96 3.98 -0.02
CA ASP A 109 -11.14 5.43 0.10
C ASP A 109 -11.08 6.12 -1.27
N ALA A 110 -10.28 5.62 -2.22
CA ALA A 110 -10.37 6.09 -3.61
C ALA A 110 -11.78 5.92 -4.21
N SER A 111 -12.53 4.89 -3.79
CA SER A 111 -13.93 4.68 -4.18
C SER A 111 -14.91 5.56 -3.39
N LYS A 112 -14.64 5.91 -2.12
CA LYS A 112 -15.46 6.86 -1.35
C LYS A 112 -15.26 8.33 -1.75
N THR A 113 -14.04 8.76 -2.07
CA THR A 113 -13.78 10.11 -2.60
C THR A 113 -14.46 10.30 -3.96
N ARG A 114 -14.59 9.23 -4.75
CA ARG A 114 -15.35 9.24 -6.01
C ARG A 114 -16.87 9.37 -5.77
N ALA A 115 -17.39 8.74 -4.71
CA ALA A 115 -18.81 8.83 -4.34
C ALA A 115 -19.19 10.19 -3.70
N SER A 116 -18.23 10.90 -3.11
CA SER A 116 -18.47 12.24 -2.51
C SER A 116 -18.35 13.36 -3.54
N LEU A 117 -17.54 13.19 -4.60
CA LEU A 117 -17.44 14.13 -5.73
C LEU A 117 -18.53 13.93 -6.79
N SER A 118 -19.36 12.89 -6.69
CA SER A 118 -20.54 12.68 -7.53
C SER A 118 -21.85 13.20 -6.88
N ARG A 119 -21.73 14.00 -5.81
CA ARG A 119 -22.87 14.60 -5.07
C ARG A 119 -22.73 16.11 -4.85
N VAL A 120 -21.78 16.77 -5.50
CA VAL A 120 -21.74 18.23 -5.66
C VAL A 120 -21.94 18.54 -7.12
#